data_AF-A0A0F9H4Z6-F1
#
_entry.id   AF-A0A0F9H4Z6-F1
#
_cell.length_a   1.000
_cell.length_b   1.000
_cell.length_c   1.000
_cell.angle_alpha   90.00
_cell.angle_beta   90.00
_cell.angle_gamma   90.00
#
_symmetry.space_group_name_H-M   'P 1'
#
loop_
_entity.id
_entity.type
_entity.pdbx_description
1 polymer ?
#
loop_
_entity_poly.entity_id
_entity_poly.type
_entity_poly.pdbx_seq_one_letter_code
_entity_poly.pdbx_strand_id
1 'polypeptide(L)'
;MSDIITQKEIEKNLGDRLWRLNNLYVIKDENGTMVPFRLNEVQVELHRGLWFFVIIPKARQLGVTTFFSILYFDQILFSKNKTANIIAHRQDDMK
;
A
#
# COMPACT_ATOMS: atom_id res chain seq x y z
N MET A 1 9.34 -12.10 26.61
CA MET A 1 10.59 -11.94 25.85
C MET A 1 10.29 -10.95 24.74
N SER A 2 10.43 -9.66 25.03
CA SER A 2 10.20 -8.59 24.06
C SER A 2 11.49 -8.45 23.25
N ASP A 3 11.49 -9.00 22.03
CA ASP A 3 12.61 -8.86 21.11
C ASP A 3 12.81 -7.38 20.81
N ILE A 4 13.83 -6.79 21.41
CA ILE A 4 14.25 -5.43 21.13
C ILE A 4 14.79 -5.44 19.70
N ILE A 5 13.96 -4.99 18.76
CA ILE A 5 14.36 -4.79 17.37
C ILE A 5 15.51 -3.79 17.39
N THR A 6 16.69 -4.22 16.94
CA THR A 6 17.87 -3.35 16.91
C THR A 6 17.64 -2.21 15.93
N GLN A 7 18.18 -1.02 16.18
CA GLN A 7 18.09 0.15 15.28
C GLN A 7 18.41 -0.20 13.82
N LYS A 8 19.45 -1.02 13.61
CA LYS A 8 19.85 -1.50 12.28
C LYS A 8 18.77 -2.32 11.57
N GLU A 9 18.00 -3.11 12.31
CA GLU A 9 16.90 -3.91 11.76
C GLU A 9 15.69 -3.02 11.43
N ILE A 10 15.44 -1.97 12.23
CA ILE A 10 14.42 -0.96 11.91
C ILE A 10 14.77 -0.26 10.60
N GLU A 11 16.00 0.22 10.44
CA GLU A 11 16.44 0.89 9.21
C GLU A 11 16.33 -0.01 7.98
N LYS A 12 16.72 -1.29 8.12
CA LYS A 12 16.55 -2.30 7.07
C LYS A 12 15.08 -2.49 6.69
N ASN A 13 14.22 -2.66 7.68
CA ASN A 13 12.78 -2.86 7.48
C ASN A 13 12.12 -1.62 6.85
N LEU A 14 12.50 -0.43 7.28
CA LEU A 14 12.05 0.82 6.68
C LEU A 14 12.60 1.02 5.26
N GLY A 15 13.72 0.39 4.88
CA GLY A 15 14.22 0.37 3.50
C GLY A 15 13.38 -0.50 2.56
N ASP A 16 12.77 -1.57 3.07
CA ASP A 16 12.00 -2.53 2.28
C ASP A 16 10.53 -2.10 2.11
N ARG A 17 10.16 -1.68 0.90
CA ARG A 17 8.79 -1.28 0.55
C ARG A 17 7.76 -2.38 0.80
N LEU A 18 8.07 -3.64 0.49
CA LEU A 18 7.11 -4.74 0.69
C LEU A 18 6.88 -4.96 2.19
N TRP A 19 7.94 -4.85 2.98
CA TRP A 19 7.84 -4.90 4.43
C TRP A 19 6.99 -3.74 4.97
N ARG A 20 7.24 -2.50 4.53
CA ARG A 20 6.45 -1.32 4.92
C ARG A 20 4.98 -1.50 4.56
N LEU A 21 4.74 -1.93 3.32
CA LEU A 21 3.53 -2.54 2.77
C LEU A 21 2.68 -3.20 3.84
N ASN A 22 3.23 -4.29 4.34
CA ASN A 22 2.48 -5.19 5.18
C ASN A 22 2.47 -4.77 6.65
N ASN A 23 3.41 -3.95 7.13
CA ASN A 23 3.62 -3.76 8.57
C ASN A 23 3.27 -2.36 9.11
N LEU A 24 3.24 -1.32 8.27
CA LEU A 24 3.08 0.06 8.76
C LEU A 24 1.67 0.63 8.63
N TYR A 25 0.83 0.01 7.80
CA TYR A 25 -0.47 0.58 7.43
C TYR A 25 -1.64 -0.21 8.02
N VAL A 26 -2.73 0.52 8.25
CA VAL A 26 -4.01 -0.02 8.73
C VAL A 26 -5.12 0.40 7.78
N ILE A 27 -6.10 -0.48 7.61
CA ILE A 27 -7.29 -0.23 6.80
C ILE A 27 -8.54 -0.54 7.62
N LYS A 28 -9.68 -0.04 7.17
CA LYS A 28 -10.98 -0.52 7.66
C LYS A 28 -11.38 -1.73 6.83
N ASP A 29 -11.76 -2.82 7.50
CA ASP A 29 -12.38 -3.96 6.86
C ASP A 29 -13.84 -3.67 6.46
N GLU A 30 -14.51 -4.67 5.89
CA GLU A 30 -15.92 -4.60 5.48
C GLU A 30 -16.90 -4.38 6.65
N ASN A 31 -16.47 -4.69 7.87
CA ASN A 31 -17.22 -4.46 9.11
C ASN A 31 -16.88 -3.10 9.76
N GLY A 32 -16.00 -2.31 9.13
CA GLY A 32 -15.53 -1.02 9.64
C GLY A 32 -14.46 -1.12 10.72
N THR A 33 -13.93 -2.32 10.99
CA THR A 33 -12.90 -2.56 12.00
C THR A 33 -11.53 -2.19 11.46
N MET A 34 -10.73 -1.48 12.25
CA MET A 34 -9.36 -1.16 11.90
C MET A 34 -8.49 -2.41 12.01
N VAL A 35 -7.97 -2.87 10.88
CA VAL A 35 -7.12 -4.05 10.77
C VAL A 35 -5.79 -3.71 10.10
N PRO A 36 -4.69 -4.41 10.43
CA PRO A 36 -3.43 -4.24 9.70
C PRO A 36 -3.61 -4.52 8.22
N PHE A 37 -3.07 -3.66 7.37
CA PHE A 37 -3.06 -3.90 5.93
C PHE A 37 -2.05 -5.00 5.60
N ARG A 38 -2.53 -6.08 4.99
CA ARG A 38 -1.70 -7.13 4.40
C ARG A 38 -2.09 -7.29 2.95
N LEU A 39 -1.10 -7.40 2.08
CA LEU A 39 -1.35 -7.64 0.67
C LEU A 39 -2.03 -9.00 0.50
N ASN A 40 -3.16 -9.03 -0.19
CA ASN A 40 -3.74 -10.28 -0.68
C ASN A 40 -2.98 -10.79 -1.92
N GLU A 41 -3.26 -12.01 -2.36
CA GLU A 41 -2.57 -12.64 -3.48
C GLU A 41 -2.59 -11.79 -4.76
N VAL A 42 -3.74 -11.18 -5.08
CA VAL A 42 -3.88 -10.30 -6.25
C VAL A 42 -3.00 -9.05 -6.09
N GLN A 43 -2.99 -8.44 -4.91
CA GLN A 43 -2.19 -7.24 -4.64
C GLN A 43 -0.67 -7.54 -4.64
N VAL A 44 -0.27 -8.74 -4.21
CA VAL A 44 1.12 -9.21 -4.32
C VAL A 44 1.52 -9.31 -5.79
N GLU A 45 0.66 -9.89 -6.63
CA GLU A 45 0.93 -10.00 -8.06
C GLU A 45 0.99 -8.62 -8.73
N LEU A 46 0.07 -7.72 -8.39
CA LEU A 46 0.11 -6.34 -8.85
C LEU A 46 1.41 -5.63 -8.43
N HIS A 47 1.86 -5.83 -7.19
CA HIS A 47 3.11 -5.25 -6.68
C HIS A 47 4.33 -5.75 -7.45
N ARG A 48 4.39 -7.05 -7.74
CA ARG A 48 5.46 -7.68 -8.53
C ARG A 48 5.47 -7.18 -9.98
N GLY A 49 4.28 -6.96 -10.56
CA GLY A 49 4.10 -6.46 -11.91
C GLY A 49 4.21 -4.93 -12.07
N LEU A 50 4.54 -4.18 -11.00
CA LEU A 50 4.67 -2.73 -11.09
C LEU A 50 5.81 -2.33 -12.03
N TRP A 51 5.46 -1.51 -13.02
CA TRP A 51 6.38 -0.88 -13.95
C TRP A 51 6.06 0.62 -14.08
N PHE A 52 6.70 1.35 -14.99
CA PHE A 52 6.46 2.78 -15.17
C PHE A 52 5.00 3.09 -15.59
N PHE A 53 4.34 2.15 -16.26
CA PHE A 53 2.95 2.26 -16.71
C PHE A 53 2.31 0.88 -16.73
N VAL A 54 1.16 0.74 -16.07
CA VAL A 54 0.44 -0.53 -15.94
C VAL A 54 -1.05 -0.27 -16.21
N ILE A 55 -1.65 -1.05 -17.10
CA ILE A 55 -3.10 -1.08 -17.34
C ILE A 55 -3.66 -2.34 -16.71
N ILE A 56 -4.60 -2.20 -15.79
CA ILE A 56 -5.15 -3.32 -15.01
C ILE A 56 -6.66 -3.44 -15.27
N PRO A 57 -7.09 -4.39 -16.11
CA PRO A 57 -8.48 -4.82 -16.13
C PRO A 57 -8.77 -5.60 -14.84
N LYS A 58 -9.47 -4.97 -13.89
CA LYS A 58 -9.72 -5.55 -12.55
C LYS A 58 -11.16 -6.00 -12.36
N ALA A 59 -11.33 -7.09 -11.61
CA ALA A 59 -12.63 -7.45 -11.03
C ALA A 59 -12.97 -6.56 -9.82
N ARG A 60 -14.24 -6.59 -9.37
CA ARG A 60 -14.68 -5.89 -8.15
C ARG A 60 -14.18 -6.62 -6.88
N GLN A 61 -14.21 -5.92 -5.75
CA GLN A 61 -13.94 -6.48 -4.41
C GLN A 61 -12.52 -7.03 -4.14
N LEU A 62 -11.56 -6.79 -5.04
CA LEU A 62 -10.16 -7.22 -4.85
C LEU A 62 -9.29 -6.22 -4.06
N GLY A 63 -9.86 -5.10 -3.62
CA GLY A 63 -9.12 -4.06 -2.87
C GLY A 63 -8.01 -3.37 -3.68
N VAL A 64 -8.12 -3.33 -5.01
CA VAL A 64 -7.08 -2.75 -5.89
C VAL A 64 -6.86 -1.26 -5.63
N THR A 65 -7.93 -0.48 -5.46
CA THR A 65 -7.81 0.96 -5.17
C THR A 65 -7.12 1.18 -3.83
N THR A 66 -7.51 0.44 -2.79
CA THR A 66 -6.88 0.49 -1.46
C THR A 66 -5.38 0.22 -1.55
N PHE A 67 -4.99 -0.80 -2.32
CA PHE A 67 -3.58 -1.11 -2.56
C PHE A 67 -2.82 0.08 -3.17
N PHE A 68 -3.32 0.68 -4.25
CA PHE A 68 -2.66 1.82 -4.89
C PHE A 68 -2.64 3.07 -4.01
N SER A 69 -3.71 3.35 -3.27
CA SER A 69 -3.75 4.48 -2.32
C SER A 69 -2.66 4.35 -1.26
N ILE A 70 -2.48 3.16 -0.67
CA ILE A 70 -1.43 2.90 0.32
C ILE A 70 -0.05 2.93 -0.33
N LEU A 71 0.11 2.32 -1.51
CA LEU A 71 1.37 2.30 -2.24
C LEU A 71 1.86 3.71 -2.56
N TYR A 72 0.99 4.58 -3.05
CA TYR A 72 1.35 5.94 -3.38
C TYR A 72 1.59 6.79 -2.13
N PHE A 73 0.82 6.55 -1.06
CA PHE A 73 1.08 7.17 0.23
C PHE A 73 2.46 6.79 0.80
N ASP A 74 2.82 5.50 0.75
CA ASP A 74 4.16 5.02 1.11
C ASP A 74 5.25 5.70 0.27
N GLN A 75 5.06 5.80 -1.04
CA GLN A 75 6.03 6.48 -1.91
C GLN A 75 6.20 7.95 -1.56
N ILE A 76 5.13 8.67 -1.23
CA ILE A 76 5.20 10.07 -0.80
C ILE A 76 5.95 10.20 0.53
N LEU A 77 5.70 9.31 1.49
CA LEU A 77 6.35 9.36 2.79
C LEU A 77 7.84 9.02 2.73
N PHE A 78 8.21 8.01 1.94
CA PHE A 78 9.56 7.44 1.93
C PHE A 78 10.44 7.93 0.77
N SER A 79 9.94 8.84 -0.08
CA SER A 79 10.73 9.43 -1.17
C SER A 79 10.61 10.95 -1.19
N LYS A 80 11.72 11.64 -1.44
CA LYS A 80 11.72 13.10 -1.63
C LYS A 80 11.12 13.45 -2.99
N ASN A 81 10.42 14.58 -3.06
CA ASN A 81 9.89 15.17 -4.29
C ASN A 81 8.95 14.23 -5.07
N LYS A 82 8.07 13.52 -4.36
CA LYS A 82 7.02 12.71 -4.98
C LYS A 82 5.65 13.34 -4.73
N THR A 83 4.83 13.34 -5.77
CA THR A 83 3.42 13.71 -5.73
C THR A 83 2.66 12.59 -6.41
N ALA A 84 1.60 12.10 -5.77
CA ALA A 84 0.69 11.14 -6.36
C ALA A 84 -0.69 11.78 -6.50
N ASN A 85 -1.35 11.50 -7.63
CA ASN A 85 -2.68 11.98 -7.92
C ASN A 85 -3.56 10.78 -8.25
N ILE A 86 -4.76 10.75 -7.68
CA ILE A 86 -5.78 9.76 -8.00
C ILE A 86 -6.85 10.48 -8.81
N ILE A 87 -7.15 9.95 -10.00
CA ILE A 87 -8.15 10.52 -10.91
C ILE A 87 -9.25 9.49 -11.08
N ALA A 88 -10.49 9.92 -10.87
CA ALA A 88 -11.69 9.12 -11.08
C ALA A 88 -12.61 9.80 -12.09
N HIS A 89 -13.64 9.08 -12.57
CA HIS A 89 -14.57 9.61 -13.55
C HIS A 89 -15.40 10.78 -12.99
N ARG A 90 -15.76 10.73 -11.70
CA ARG A 90 -16.52 11.78 -11.00
C ARG A 90 -15.81 12.18 -9.71
N GLN A 91 -16.06 13.40 -9.24
CA GLN A 91 -15.49 13.90 -7.99
C GLN A 91 -16.00 13.14 -6.76
N ASP A 92 -17.24 12.64 -6.79
CA ASP A 92 -17.78 11.82 -5.69
C ASP A 92 -17.12 10.44 -5.61
N ASP A 93 -16.58 9.93 -6.72
CA ASP A 93 -15.84 8.65 -6.75
C ASP A 93 -14.40 8.80 -6.19
N MET A 94 -13.97 10.03 -5.88
CA MET A 94 -12.65 10.31 -5.28
C MET A 94 -12.65 10.29 -3.75
N LYS A 95 -13.84 10.35 -3.12
CA LYS A 95 -14.00 10.38 -1.67
C LYS A 95 -13.86 8.98 -1.06
#